data_AF-A0A0E3SRN9-F1
#
_entry.id   AF-A0A0E3SRN9-F1
#
_cell.length_a   1.000
_cell.length_b   1.000
_cell.length_c   1.000
_cell.angle_alpha   90.00
_cell.angle_beta   90.00
_cell.angle_gamma   90.00
#
_symmetry.space_group_name_H-M   'P 1'
#
loop_
_entity.id
_entity.type
_entity.pdbx_description
1 polymer ?
#
loop_
_entity_poly.entity_id
_entity_poly.type
_entity_poly.pdbx_seq_one_letter_code
_entity_poly.pdbx_strand_id
1 'polypeptide(L)'
;MLNLGPFPGVVKGEPVSRISGEVYDVDNETLDVLDEFEGKWFYREDVLLGNGSKAAMYFLSSEVPCERYSVIGSGNWMDHPVSEDKY
;
A
#
# COMPACT_ATOMS: atom_id res chain seq x y z
N MET A 1 4.38 6.11 -0.85
CA MET A 1 4.55 4.73 -0.33
C MET A 1 5.50 4.79 0.85
N LEU A 2 5.25 4.01 1.89
CA LEU A 2 6.00 3.94 3.13
C LEU A 2 6.61 2.55 3.28
N ASN A 3 7.76 2.48 3.94
CA ASN A 3 8.35 1.22 4.37
C ASN A 3 7.87 0.87 5.78
N LEU A 4 7.02 -0.16 5.91
CA LEU A 4 6.53 -0.66 7.20
C LEU A 4 7.40 -1.80 7.76
N GLY A 5 8.54 -2.09 7.11
CA GLY A 5 9.40 -3.24 7.39
C GLY A 5 9.11 -4.37 6.42
N PRO A 6 8.35 -5.42 6.80
CA PRO A 6 8.12 -6.57 5.93
C PRO A 6 7.16 -6.30 4.75
N PHE A 7 6.44 -5.18 4.74
CA PHE A 7 5.48 -4.84 3.69
C PHE A 7 5.39 -3.32 3.45
N PRO A 8 4.93 -2.89 2.26
CA PRO A 8 4.69 -1.48 1.97
C PRO A 8 3.41 -0.97 2.64
N GLY A 9 3.37 0.34 2.89
CA GLY A 9 2.15 1.08 3.20
C GLY A 9 1.89 2.19 2.20
N VAL A 10 0.63 2.53 1.93
CA VAL A 10 0.29 3.65 1.03
C VAL A 10 -0.66 4.59 1.74
N VAL A 11 -0.32 5.86 1.81
CA VAL A 11 -1.13 6.89 2.47
C VAL A 11 -1.74 7.81 1.43
N LYS A 12 -2.93 8.34 1.73
CA LYS A 12 -3.51 9.48 0.99
C LYS A 12 -2.80 10.77 1.43
N GLY A 13 -2.56 11.66 0.49
CA GLY A 13 -1.88 12.93 0.74
C GLY A 13 -1.28 13.50 -0.54
N GLU A 14 -0.32 14.41 -0.38
CA GLU A 14 0.41 15.00 -1.50
C GLU A 14 1.16 13.92 -2.30
N PRO A 15 0.91 13.79 -3.62
CA PRO A 15 1.57 12.78 -4.44
C PRO A 15 3.08 13.04 -4.54
N VAL A 16 3.89 12.10 -4.05
CA VAL A 16 5.36 12.15 -4.17
C VAL A 16 5.86 11.47 -5.45
N SER A 17 5.23 10.36 -5.82
CA SER A 17 5.63 9.55 -6.98
C SER A 17 4.47 8.66 -7.46
N ARG A 18 4.61 8.09 -8.66
CA ARG A 18 3.70 7.07 -9.16
C ARG A 18 4.02 5.74 -8.50
N ILE A 19 2.99 5.05 -8.03
CA ILE A 19 3.13 3.74 -7.41
C ILE A 19 3.12 2.67 -8.49
N SER A 20 4.10 1.77 -8.43
CA SER A 20 4.21 0.59 -9.29
C SER A 20 3.85 -0.65 -8.49
N GLY A 21 3.17 -1.59 -9.13
CA GLY A 21 2.76 -2.84 -8.51
C GLY A 21 2.03 -3.73 -9.50
N GLU A 22 1.40 -4.75 -8.96
CA GLU A 22 0.68 -5.78 -9.69
C GLU A 22 -0.84 -5.62 -9.47
N VAL A 23 -1.63 -6.05 -10.46
CA VAL A 23 -3.09 -6.04 -10.39
C VAL A 23 -3.58 -7.47 -10.54
N TYR A 24 -4.46 -7.86 -9.63
CA TYR A 24 -5.02 -9.21 -9.56
C TYR A 24 -6.52 -9.17 -9.77
N ASP A 25 -7.06 -10.18 -10.44
CA ASP A 25 -8.50 -10.43 -10.52
C ASP A 25 -8.90 -11.29 -9.32
N VAL A 26 -9.77 -10.74 -8.47
CA VAL A 26 -10.13 -11.31 -7.16
C VAL A 26 -11.64 -11.21 -6.99
N ASP A 27 -12.27 -12.30 -6.55
CA ASP A 27 -13.70 -12.33 -6.29
C ASP A 27 -14.09 -11.59 -5.00
N ASN A 28 -15.37 -11.28 -4.87
CA ASN A 28 -15.89 -10.50 -3.74
C ASN A 28 -15.73 -11.23 -2.39
N GLU A 29 -15.87 -12.56 -2.37
CA GLU A 29 -15.73 -13.34 -1.13
C GLU A 29 -14.30 -13.27 -0.58
N THR A 30 -13.31 -13.41 -1.46
CA THR A 30 -11.90 -13.25 -1.11
C THR A 30 -11.59 -11.81 -0.69
N LEU A 31 -12.17 -10.83 -1.38
CA LEU A 31 -12.03 -9.42 -1.05
C LEU A 31 -12.60 -9.07 0.33
N ASP A 32 -13.70 -9.70 0.76
CA ASP A 32 -14.28 -9.50 2.09
C ASP A 32 -13.37 -10.09 3.18
N VAL A 33 -12.81 -11.29 2.95
CA VAL A 33 -11.84 -11.92 3.87
C VAL A 33 -10.57 -11.08 4.00
N LEU A 34 -10.09 -10.48 2.90
CA LEU A 34 -8.96 -9.56 2.93
C LEU A 34 -9.28 -8.30 3.74
N ASP A 35 -10.46 -7.70 3.57
CA ASP A 35 -10.86 -6.53 4.35
C ASP A 35 -10.91 -6.83 5.86
N GLU A 36 -11.38 -8.01 6.26
CA GLU A 36 -11.33 -8.46 7.66
C GLU A 36 -9.91 -8.67 8.17
N PHE A 37 -9.02 -9.24 7.34
CA PHE A 37 -7.62 -9.46 7.69
C PHE A 37 -6.86 -8.15 7.90
N GLU A 38 -7.06 -7.18 7.02
CA GLU A 38 -6.47 -5.84 7.13
C GLU A 38 -7.00 -5.07 8.35
N GLY A 39 -8.27 -5.31 8.69
CA GLY A 39 -8.92 -4.81 9.90
C GLY A 39 -8.86 -3.28 9.98
N LYS A 40 -8.28 -2.76 11.07
CA LYS A 40 -8.17 -1.31 11.30
C LYS A 40 -6.92 -0.68 10.69
N TRP A 41 -5.99 -1.48 10.17
CA TRP A 41 -4.69 -1.02 9.71
C TRP A 41 -4.77 -0.45 8.30
N PHE A 42 -5.57 -1.06 7.44
CA PHE A 42 -5.76 -0.61 6.06
C PHE A 42 -7.24 -0.55 5.70
N TYR A 43 -7.55 0.28 4.71
CA TYR A 43 -8.87 0.38 4.11
C TYR A 43 -8.74 0.39 2.59
N ARG A 44 -9.72 -0.18 1.90
CA ARG A 44 -9.71 -0.32 0.44
C ARG A 44 -10.46 0.82 -0.25
N GLU A 45 -9.88 1.36 -1.32
CA GLU A 45 -10.55 2.30 -2.22
C GLU A 45 -10.15 2.06 -3.68
N ASP A 46 -11.02 2.49 -4.61
CA ASP A 46 -10.69 2.53 -6.03
C ASP A 46 -9.65 3.60 -6.36
N VAL A 47 -8.68 3.23 -7.19
CA VAL A 47 -7.64 4.12 -7.72
C VAL A 47 -7.66 4.12 -9.25
N LEU A 48 -7.21 5.23 -9.84
CA LEU A 48 -6.97 5.33 -11.28
C LEU A 48 -5.56 4.85 -11.61
N LEU A 49 -5.47 3.89 -12.52
CA LEU A 49 -4.21 3.39 -13.04
C LEU A 49 -3.68 4.29 -14.18
N GLY A 50 -2.40 4.15 -14.50
CA GLY A 50 -1.75 4.96 -15.54
C GLY A 50 -2.32 4.79 -16.96
N ASN A 51 -3.04 3.69 -17.21
CA ASN A 51 -3.77 3.42 -18.46
C ASN A 51 -5.22 3.93 -18.45
N GLY A 52 -5.68 4.57 -17.37
CA GLY A 52 -7.03 5.10 -17.20
C GLY A 52 -8.08 4.12 -16.66
N SER A 53 -7.74 2.85 -16.44
CA SER A 53 -8.65 1.91 -15.77
C SER A 53 -8.70 2.16 -14.25
N LYS A 54 -9.70 1.56 -13.59
CA LYS A 54 -9.79 1.55 -12.13
C LYS A 54 -9.42 0.18 -11.57
N ALA A 55 -8.81 0.17 -10.39
CA ALA A 55 -8.59 -1.02 -9.59
C ALA A 55 -8.70 -0.67 -8.10
N ALA A 56 -9.00 -1.65 -7.26
CA ALA A 56 -9.02 -1.44 -5.82
C ALA A 56 -7.59 -1.50 -5.24
N MET A 57 -7.34 -0.69 -4.21
CA MET A 57 -6.06 -0.60 -3.52
C MET A 57 -6.25 -0.35 -2.03
N TYR A 58 -5.39 -0.93 -1.20
CA TYR A 58 -5.36 -0.69 0.24
C TYR A 58 -4.51 0.53 0.61
N PHE A 59 -5.08 1.36 1.47
CA PHE A 59 -4.44 2.54 2.05
C PHE A 59 -4.31 2.36 3.56
N LEU A 60 -3.19 2.83 4.09
CA LEU A 60 -2.92 2.84 5.52
C LEU A 60 -3.93 3.78 6.22
N SER A 61 -4.60 3.26 7.24
CA SER A 61 -5.58 3.98 8.04
C SER A 61 -4.94 5.20 8.72
N SER A 62 -5.74 6.25 8.89
CA SER A 62 -5.34 7.45 9.65
C SER A 62 -5.09 7.17 11.14
N GLU A 63 -5.53 6.01 11.64
CA GLU A 63 -5.19 5.54 12.99
C GLU A 63 -3.72 5.10 13.12
N VAL A 64 -3.04 4.81 12.01
CA VAL A 64 -1.64 4.41 12.02
C VAL A 64 -0.76 5.65 11.85
N PRO A 65 0.16 5.93 12.80
CA PRO A 65 1.01 7.13 12.75
C PRO A 65 2.06 7.00 11.63
N CYS A 66 1.73 7.55 10.46
CA CYS A 66 2.52 7.39 9.25
C CYS A 66 3.89 8.06 9.32
N GLU A 67 4.08 9.07 10.19
CA GLU A 67 5.34 9.80 10.33
C GLU A 67 6.47 8.93 10.92
N ARG A 68 6.14 7.76 11.48
CA ARG A 68 7.12 6.80 12.00
C ARG A 68 7.85 6.01 10.92
N TYR A 69 7.35 6.04 9.69
CA TYR A 69 7.84 5.20 8.61
C TYR A 69 8.56 6.00 7.54
N SER A 70 9.60 5.42 6.95
CA SER A 70 10.35 6.08 5.90
C SER A 70 9.58 6.06 4.58
N VAL A 71 9.69 7.14 3.80
CA VAL A 71 9.05 7.26 2.50
C VAL A 71 9.90 6.56 1.44
N ILE A 72 9.27 5.68 0.67
CA ILE A 72 9.86 5.13 -0.55
C ILE A 72 9.54 6.07 -1.70
N GLY A 73 10.51 6.91 -2.05
CA GLY A 73 10.37 7.96 -3.06
C GLY A 73 10.18 7.44 -4.48
N SER A 74 10.67 6.24 -4.81
CA SER A 74 10.51 5.65 -6.15
C SER A 74 9.06 5.23 -6.45
N GLY A 75 8.25 4.99 -5.41
CA GLY A 75 6.92 4.40 -5.56
C GLY A 75 6.93 2.92 -5.96
N ASN A 76 8.10 2.29 -5.99
CA ASN A 76 8.26 0.87 -6.26
C ASN A 76 8.79 0.19 -4.99
N TRP A 77 8.00 -0.73 -4.45
CA TRP A 77 8.37 -1.47 -3.24
C TRP A 77 9.70 -2.18 -3.42
N MET A 78 10.00 -2.74 -4.59
CA MET A 78 11.22 -3.52 -4.82
C MET A 78 12.51 -2.69 -4.74
N ASP A 79 12.41 -1.36 -4.75
CA ASP A 79 13.56 -0.45 -4.63
C ASP A 79 13.81 -0.02 -3.17
N HIS A 80 13.05 -0.55 -2.20
CA HIS A 80 13.30 -0.23 -0.80
C HIS A 80 14.68 -0.77 -0.37
N PRO A 81 15.49 0.02 0.36
CA PRO A 81 16.71 -0.51 0.93
C PRO A 81 16.33 -1.62 1.92
N VAL A 82 16.80 -2.84 1.65
CA VAL A 82 16.66 -3.97 2.57
C VAL A 82 17.29 -3.54 3.89
N SER A 83 16.49 -3.37 4.94
CA SER A 83 17.05 -3.29 6.28
C SER A 83 17.61 -4.67 6.60
N GLU A 84 18.93 -4.76 6.81
CA GLU A 84 19.52 -5.93 7.43
C GLU A 84 18.81 -6.14 8.78
N ASP A 85 17.92 -7.13 8.85
CA ASP A 85 17.43 -7.64 10.12
C ASP A 85 18.64 -8.21 10.86
N LYS A 86 19.21 -7.39 11.75
CA LYS A 86 20.15 -7.86 12.76
C LYS A 86 19.36 -8.68 13.76
N TYR A 87 19.33 -9.99 13.53
CA TYR A 87 19.09 -11.00 14.55
C TYR A 87 20.16 -10.94 15.64
#